data_AF-A0A7S3Y7R4-F1
#
_entry.id   AF-A0A7S3Y7R4-F1
#
_cell.length_a   1.000
_cell.length_b   1.000
_cell.length_c   1.000
_cell.angle_alpha   90.00
_cell.angle_beta   90.00
_cell.angle_gamma   90.00
#
_symmetry.space_group_name_H-M   'P 1'
#
loop_
_entity.id
_entity.type
_entity.pdbx_description
1 polymer ?
#
loop_
_entity_poly.entity_id
_entity_poly.type
_entity_poly.pdbx_seq_one_letter_code
_entity_poly.pdbx_strand_id
1 'polypeptide(L)'
;HSDHDKLGEWLTTAICGNDILSSCLYVSGVVTAEAGVLSPLCLAAVAGILYLLRFVYGEAITALPMNGGSYNLLLNTASKPVASVAACLAIISYIATAVVSGTSAVEYLKTVVPALDVDTCTIGLLFAFAALAYLGISESAAVALALFVAHVATLAALCAGALAFLLMDGSVWRENWQNREYPDVIVAGQVLTGGVGTA
;
A
#
# COMPACT_ATOMS: atom_id res chain seq x y z
N HIS A 1 9.39 -25.75 27.56
CA HIS A 1 8.75 -24.57 26.95
C HIS A 1 9.90 -23.75 26.41
N SER A 2 10.19 -23.85 25.12
CA SER A 2 11.22 -23.02 24.48
C SER A 2 10.73 -21.58 24.51
N ASP A 3 11.45 -20.70 25.20
CA ASP A 3 11.27 -19.26 25.10
C ASP A 3 11.43 -18.89 23.62
N HIS A 4 10.32 -18.66 22.94
CA HIS A 4 10.36 -18.02 21.63
C HIS A 4 10.71 -16.56 21.88
N ASP A 5 11.89 -16.14 21.42
CA ASP A 5 12.27 -14.73 21.43
C ASP A 5 11.17 -13.91 20.77
N LYS A 6 10.54 -13.03 21.55
CA LYS A 6 9.52 -12.13 21.05
C LYS A 6 10.19 -11.12 20.13
N LEU A 7 9.63 -10.90 18.95
CA LEU A 7 10.08 -9.82 18.07
C LEU A 7 9.95 -8.49 18.81
N GLY A 8 11.01 -7.68 18.76
CA GLY A 8 10.96 -6.31 19.27
C GLY A 8 9.97 -5.45 18.47
N GLU A 9 9.59 -4.31 19.06
CA GLU A 9 8.62 -3.38 18.47
C GLU A 9 9.06 -2.94 17.06
N TRP A 10 10.32 -2.54 16.88
CA TRP A 10 10.85 -2.12 15.58
C TRP A 10 10.76 -3.18 14.49
N LEU A 11 11.09 -4.43 14.83
CA LEU A 11 11.02 -5.54 13.87
C LEU A 11 9.57 -5.84 13.49
N THR A 12 8.67 -5.82 14.48
CA THR A 12 7.23 -6.04 14.25
C THR A 12 6.61 -4.90 13.42
N THR A 13 6.96 -3.65 13.74
CA THR A 13 6.54 -2.47 12.98
C THR A 13 7.08 -2.51 11.55
N ALA A 14 8.32 -2.94 11.34
CA ALA A 14 8.88 -3.03 10.00
C ALA A 14 8.16 -4.07 9.12
N ILE A 15 7.83 -5.23 9.68
CA ILE A 15 7.09 -6.27 8.96
C ILE A 15 5.73 -5.73 8.50
N CYS A 16 4.93 -5.20 9.43
CA CYS A 16 3.59 -4.69 9.09
C CYS A 16 3.65 -3.37 8.29
N GLY A 17 4.64 -2.53 8.57
CA GLY A 17 4.75 -1.17 8.03
C GLY A 17 5.24 -1.13 6.59
N ASN A 18 5.97 -2.14 6.13
CA ASN A 18 6.40 -2.23 4.74
C ASN A 18 5.23 -2.27 3.76
N ASP A 19 4.15 -3.00 4.08
CA ASP A 19 2.96 -3.09 3.23
C ASP A 19 2.30 -1.71 3.04
N ILE A 20 2.16 -0.96 4.14
CA ILE A 20 1.55 0.38 4.14
C ILE A 20 2.45 1.40 3.43
N LEU A 21 3.74 1.46 3.79
CA LEU A 21 4.65 2.48 3.25
C LEU A 21 4.99 2.24 1.78
N SER A 22 5.14 0.98 1.36
CA SER A 22 5.31 0.64 -0.06
C SER A 22 4.10 1.09 -0.87
N SER A 23 2.89 0.92 -0.31
CA SER A 23 1.66 1.34 -0.99
C SER A 23 1.59 2.83 -1.26
N CYS A 24 2.09 3.67 -0.35
CA CYS A 24 2.09 5.11 -0.54
C CYS A 24 2.85 5.57 -1.80
N LEU A 25 3.91 4.86 -2.21
CA LEU A 25 4.74 5.24 -3.36
C LEU A 25 3.99 5.14 -4.69
N TYR A 26 3.21 4.07 -4.89
CA TYR A 26 2.45 3.89 -6.13
C TYR A 26 1.05 4.51 -6.05
N VAL A 27 0.38 4.45 -4.89
CA VAL A 27 -0.98 4.99 -4.72
C VAL A 27 -1.02 6.50 -4.95
N SER A 28 0.01 7.25 -4.54
CA SER A 28 0.04 8.69 -4.78
C SER A 28 0.01 9.03 -6.27
N GLY A 29 0.74 8.26 -7.09
CA GLY A 29 0.75 8.44 -8.55
C GLY A 29 -0.58 8.07 -9.18
N VAL A 30 -1.13 6.90 -8.84
CA VAL A 30 -2.40 6.40 -9.36
C VAL A 30 -3.55 7.35 -9.01
N VAL A 31 -3.64 7.79 -7.75
CA VAL A 31 -4.69 8.73 -7.32
C VAL A 31 -4.50 10.10 -7.97
N THR A 32 -3.27 10.55 -8.20
CA THR A 32 -3.03 11.81 -8.92
C THR A 32 -3.45 11.70 -10.40
N ALA A 33 -3.23 10.55 -11.02
CA ALA A 33 -3.62 10.31 -12.41
C ALA A 33 -5.14 10.30 -12.62
N GLU A 34 -5.92 9.89 -11.61
CA GLU A 34 -7.39 9.80 -11.68
C GLU A 34 -8.10 11.02 -11.07
N ALA A 35 -7.64 11.53 -9.93
CA ALA A 35 -8.30 12.63 -9.20
C ALA A 35 -7.69 14.01 -9.52
N GLY A 36 -6.57 14.06 -10.26
CA GLY A 36 -5.88 15.30 -10.62
C GLY A 36 -5.58 16.18 -9.40
N VAL A 37 -6.06 17.43 -9.47
CA VAL A 37 -5.88 18.44 -8.41
C VAL A 37 -6.55 18.07 -7.08
N LEU A 38 -7.55 17.17 -7.08
CA LEU A 38 -8.23 16.71 -5.87
C LEU A 38 -7.51 15.55 -5.16
N SER A 39 -6.44 15.00 -5.75
CA SER A 39 -5.66 13.92 -5.15
C SER A 39 -5.25 14.13 -3.69
N PRO A 40 -4.84 15.34 -3.22
CA PRO A 40 -4.49 15.52 -1.81
C PRO A 40 -5.69 15.35 -0.87
N LEU A 41 -6.89 15.74 -1.32
CA LEU A 41 -8.12 15.57 -0.55
C LEU A 41 -8.53 14.09 -0.48
N CYS A 42 -8.45 13.37 -1.61
CA CYS A 42 -8.74 11.95 -1.67
C CYS A 42 -7.77 11.15 -0.78
N LEU A 43 -6.47 11.44 -0.85
CA LEU A 43 -5.45 10.82 0.00
C LEU A 43 -5.62 11.19 1.49
N ALA A 44 -6.01 12.43 1.80
CA ALA A 44 -6.31 12.85 3.18
C ALA A 44 -7.54 12.10 3.74
N ALA A 45 -8.57 11.87 2.93
CA ALA A 45 -9.74 11.09 3.33
C ALA A 45 -9.36 9.62 3.63
N VAL A 46 -8.54 9.00 2.78
CA VAL A 46 -8.01 7.64 3.02
C VAL A 46 -7.19 7.61 4.31
N ALA A 47 -6.28 8.56 4.51
CA ALA A 47 -5.50 8.67 5.74
C ALA A 47 -6.39 8.84 6.98
N GLY A 48 -7.47 9.63 6.89
CA GLY A 48 -8.46 9.79 7.94
C GLY A 48 -9.16 8.47 8.29
N ILE A 49 -9.59 7.69 7.29
CA ILE A 49 -10.19 6.36 7.49
C ILE A 49 -9.20 5.41 8.17
N LEU A 50 -7.96 5.34 7.69
CA LEU A 50 -6.91 4.51 8.31
C LEU A 50 -6.62 4.93 9.76
N TYR A 51 -6.64 6.23 10.05
CA TYR A 51 -6.49 6.75 11.40
C TYR A 51 -7.65 6.33 12.31
N LEU A 52 -8.89 6.35 11.83
CA LEU A 52 -10.04 5.86 12.60
C LEU A 52 -9.97 4.35 12.86
N LEU A 53 -9.51 3.58 11.86
CA LEU A 53 -9.33 2.14 12.01
C LEU A 53 -8.34 1.79 13.13
N ARG A 54 -7.33 2.61 13.39
CA ARG A 54 -6.38 2.41 14.51
C ARG A 54 -7.09 2.15 15.84
N PHE A 55 -8.17 2.87 16.15
CA PHE A 55 -8.91 2.69 17.40
C PHE A 55 -9.60 1.33 17.44
N VAL A 56 -10.23 0.93 16.34
CA VAL A 56 -10.88 -0.38 16.18
C VAL A 56 -9.86 -1.52 16.34
N TYR A 57 -8.69 -1.41 15.71
CA TYR A 57 -7.61 -2.39 15.87
C TYR A 57 -7.11 -2.46 17.31
N GLY A 58 -6.95 -1.32 17.98
CA GLY A 58 -6.55 -1.25 19.38
C GLY A 58 -7.53 -2.00 20.30
N GLU A 59 -8.83 -1.74 20.15
CA GLU A 59 -9.88 -2.42 20.92
C GLU A 59 -9.93 -3.92 20.61
N ALA A 60 -9.88 -4.29 19.34
CA ALA A 60 -9.96 -5.69 18.91
C ALA A 60 -8.79 -6.54 19.45
N ILE A 61 -7.56 -6.02 19.37
CA ILE A 61 -6.35 -6.73 19.82
C ILE A 61 -6.29 -6.80 21.35
N THR A 62 -6.73 -5.76 22.06
CA THR A 62 -6.78 -5.79 23.53
C THR A 62 -7.89 -6.67 24.09
N ALA A 63 -9.03 -6.76 23.40
CA ALA A 63 -10.14 -7.62 23.81
C ALA A 63 -9.82 -9.11 23.66
N LEU A 64 -9.08 -9.49 22.61
CA LEU A 64 -8.74 -10.88 22.30
C LEU A 64 -7.24 -11.01 21.94
N PRO A 65 -6.35 -11.06 22.95
CA PRO A 65 -4.91 -11.26 22.74
C PRO A 65 -4.62 -12.73 22.38
N MET A 66 -5.08 -13.15 21.21
CA MET A 66 -5.00 -14.52 20.71
C MET A 66 -3.79 -14.68 19.80
N ASN A 67 -3.01 -15.75 20.02
CA ASN A 67 -2.02 -16.19 19.03
C ASN A 67 -2.79 -16.69 17.79
N GLY A 68 -2.70 -15.98 16.66
CA GLY A 68 -3.33 -16.39 15.39
C GLY A 68 -4.00 -15.29 14.56
N GLY A 69 -3.81 -14.01 14.91
CA GLY A 69 -4.14 -12.88 14.04
C GLY A 69 -5.64 -12.70 13.74
N SER A 70 -5.93 -12.05 12.61
CA SER A 70 -7.27 -11.57 12.23
C SER A 70 -8.30 -12.69 12.08
N TYR A 71 -7.90 -13.89 11.63
CA TYR A 71 -8.83 -15.03 11.51
C TYR A 71 -9.28 -15.54 12.87
N ASN A 72 -8.35 -15.74 13.82
CA ASN A 72 -8.70 -16.19 15.16
C ASN A 72 -9.56 -15.14 15.88
N LEU A 73 -9.28 -13.86 15.68
CA LEU A 73 -10.15 -12.80 16.18
C LEU A 73 -11.58 -12.96 15.65
N LEU A 74 -11.77 -13.09 14.34
CA LEU A 74 -13.09 -13.25 13.72
C LEU A 74 -13.80 -14.55 14.12
N LEU A 75 -13.05 -15.64 14.31
CA LEU A 75 -13.62 -16.91 14.75
C LEU A 75 -14.19 -16.83 16.17
N ASN A 76 -13.67 -15.92 17.01
CA ASN A 76 -14.10 -15.73 18.38
C ASN A 76 -15.14 -14.60 18.54
N THR A 77 -15.29 -13.72 17.56
CA THR A 77 -16.26 -12.59 17.60
C THR A 77 -17.43 -12.74 16.62
N ALA A 78 -17.33 -13.61 15.62
CA ALA A 78 -18.36 -13.84 14.60
C ALA A 78 -18.67 -15.34 14.40
N SER A 79 -19.61 -15.65 13.51
CA SER A 79 -19.95 -17.04 13.17
C SER A 79 -18.91 -17.66 12.22
N LYS A 80 -18.73 -18.98 12.30
CA LYS A 80 -17.76 -19.73 11.46
C LYS A 80 -17.89 -19.43 9.94
N PRO A 81 -19.10 -19.38 9.35
CA PRO A 81 -19.23 -19.04 7.92
C PRO A 81 -18.75 -17.62 7.61
N VAL A 82 -19.07 -16.65 8.47
CA VAL A 82 -18.65 -15.24 8.29
C VAL A 82 -17.13 -15.13 8.40
N ALA A 83 -16.52 -15.76 9.41
CA ALA A 83 -15.07 -15.77 9.57
C ALA A 83 -14.36 -16.43 8.37
N SER A 84 -14.94 -17.49 7.80
CA SER A 84 -14.39 -18.14 6.60
C SER A 84 -14.47 -17.26 5.36
N VAL A 85 -15.61 -16.60 5.12
CA VAL A 85 -15.76 -15.68 3.97
C VAL A 85 -14.80 -14.51 4.10
N ALA A 86 -14.68 -13.92 5.30
CA ALA A 86 -13.74 -12.85 5.56
C ALA A 86 -12.28 -13.27 5.32
N ALA A 87 -11.89 -14.50 5.73
CA ALA A 87 -10.56 -15.04 5.46
C ALA A 87 -10.30 -15.21 3.96
N CYS A 88 -11.28 -15.71 3.19
CA CYS A 88 -11.15 -15.81 1.73
C CYS A 88 -10.98 -14.44 1.08
N LEU A 89 -11.77 -13.43 1.49
CA LEU A 89 -11.64 -12.06 0.99
C LEU A 89 -10.28 -11.46 1.33
N ALA A 90 -9.77 -11.71 2.54
CA ALA A 90 -8.43 -11.26 2.94
C ALA A 90 -7.32 -11.89 2.08
N ILE A 91 -7.40 -13.20 1.79
CA ILE A 91 -6.44 -13.87 0.91
C ILE A 91 -6.49 -13.28 -0.50
N ILE A 92 -7.69 -13.09 -1.07
CA ILE A 92 -7.85 -12.47 -2.38
C ILE A 92 -7.25 -11.06 -2.39
N SER A 93 -7.51 -10.28 -1.35
CA SER A 93 -6.93 -8.94 -1.19
C SER A 93 -5.41 -8.99 -1.14
N TYR A 94 -4.81 -9.89 -0.36
CA TYR A 94 -3.35 -10.00 -0.27
C TYR A 94 -2.70 -10.43 -1.59
N ILE A 95 -3.34 -11.35 -2.33
CA ILE A 95 -2.86 -11.74 -3.66
C ILE A 95 -2.93 -10.54 -4.61
N ALA A 96 -4.05 -9.81 -4.62
CA ALA A 96 -4.19 -8.61 -5.45
C ALA A 96 -3.13 -7.55 -5.10
N THR A 97 -2.89 -7.29 -3.82
CA THR A 97 -1.83 -6.37 -3.36
C THR A 97 -0.44 -6.83 -3.82
N ALA A 98 -0.13 -8.13 -3.73
CA ALA A 98 1.14 -8.66 -4.20
C ALA A 98 1.33 -8.46 -5.71
N VAL A 99 0.27 -8.68 -6.52
CA VAL A 99 0.33 -8.41 -7.97
C VAL A 99 0.55 -6.94 -8.25
N VAL A 100 -0.24 -6.04 -7.65
CA VAL A 100 -0.12 -4.59 -7.88
C VAL A 100 1.27 -4.09 -7.47
N SER A 101 1.75 -4.48 -6.29
CA SER A 101 3.08 -4.12 -5.79
C SER A 101 4.20 -4.63 -6.71
N GLY A 102 4.09 -5.89 -7.16
CA GLY A 102 5.04 -6.49 -8.10
C GLY A 102 5.08 -5.76 -9.44
N THR A 103 3.91 -5.48 -10.02
CA THR A 103 3.78 -4.74 -11.29
C THR A 103 4.39 -3.36 -11.15
N SER A 104 4.03 -2.59 -10.12
CA SER A 104 4.57 -1.24 -9.91
C SER A 104 6.08 -1.25 -9.71
N ALA A 105 6.64 -2.23 -9.01
CA ALA A 105 8.09 -2.37 -8.86
C ALA A 105 8.79 -2.58 -10.21
N VAL A 106 8.22 -3.41 -11.09
CA VAL A 106 8.77 -3.65 -12.44
C VAL A 106 8.57 -2.43 -13.35
N GLU A 107 7.46 -1.71 -13.23
CA GLU A 107 7.23 -0.45 -13.93
C GLU A 107 8.27 0.61 -13.55
N TYR A 108 8.59 0.73 -12.27
CA TYR A 108 9.68 1.60 -11.82
C TYR A 108 11.03 1.15 -12.39
N LEU A 109 11.32 -0.15 -12.38
CA LEU A 109 12.56 -0.67 -12.97
C LEU A 109 12.65 -0.42 -14.48
N LYS A 110 11.53 -0.46 -15.20
CA LYS A 110 11.46 -0.18 -16.64
C LYS A 110 11.90 1.24 -17.00
N THR A 111 11.75 2.21 -16.08
CA THR A 111 12.27 3.58 -16.29
C THR A 111 13.80 3.61 -16.43
N VAL A 112 14.49 2.63 -15.85
CA VAL A 112 15.95 2.47 -15.92
C VAL A 112 16.35 1.47 -17.01
N VAL A 113 15.57 0.41 -17.21
CA VAL A 113 15.79 -0.63 -18.22
C VAL A 113 14.57 -0.74 -19.16
N PRO A 114 14.51 0.08 -20.22
CA PRO A 114 13.31 0.20 -21.06
C PRO A 114 12.89 -1.08 -21.81
N ALA A 115 13.81 -2.01 -22.01
CA ALA A 115 13.58 -3.27 -22.72
C ALA A 115 12.78 -4.31 -21.91
N LEU A 116 12.42 -4.02 -20.65
CA LEU A 116 11.69 -4.95 -19.80
C LEU A 116 10.22 -5.09 -20.21
N ASP A 117 9.79 -6.35 -20.30
CA ASP A 117 8.39 -6.74 -20.39
C ASP A 117 7.80 -6.85 -18.98
N VAL A 118 6.86 -5.96 -18.67
CA VAL A 118 6.35 -5.79 -17.30
C VAL A 118 5.61 -7.04 -16.83
N ASP A 119 4.77 -7.61 -17.69
CA ASP A 119 3.92 -8.75 -17.36
C ASP A 119 4.76 -10.00 -17.07
N THR A 120 5.70 -10.32 -17.97
CA THR A 120 6.58 -11.49 -17.82
C THR A 120 7.47 -11.37 -16.58
N CYS A 121 8.05 -10.19 -16.34
CA CYS A 121 8.89 -9.97 -15.17
C CYS A 121 8.10 -10.04 -13.86
N THR A 122 6.87 -9.52 -13.84
CA THR A 122 6.00 -9.59 -12.65
C THR A 122 5.61 -11.03 -12.33
N ILE A 123 5.20 -11.80 -13.34
CA ILE A 123 4.90 -13.23 -13.16
C ILE A 123 6.13 -13.98 -12.63
N GLY A 124 7.31 -13.73 -13.21
CA GLY A 124 8.56 -14.33 -12.76
C GLY A 124 8.92 -13.97 -11.31
N LEU A 125 8.74 -12.71 -10.92
CA LEU A 125 8.97 -12.22 -9.56
C LEU A 125 8.06 -12.92 -8.54
N LEU A 126 6.75 -12.96 -8.81
CA LEU A 126 5.77 -13.61 -7.94
C LEU A 126 6.03 -15.12 -7.84
N PHE A 127 6.37 -15.77 -8.96
CA PHE A 127 6.73 -17.19 -8.96
C PHE A 127 7.99 -17.46 -8.13
N ALA A 128 9.00 -16.59 -8.21
CA ALA A 128 10.20 -16.70 -7.40
C ALA A 128 9.88 -16.63 -5.91
N PHE A 129 9.09 -15.65 -5.46
CA PHE A 129 8.66 -15.56 -4.06
C PHE A 129 7.80 -16.76 -3.64
N ALA A 130 6.90 -17.23 -4.49
CA ALA A 130 6.11 -18.44 -4.23
C ALA A 130 7.01 -19.69 -4.07
N ALA A 131 8.05 -19.83 -4.88
CA ALA A 131 9.02 -20.92 -4.76
C ALA A 131 9.85 -20.81 -3.47
N LEU A 132 10.30 -19.62 -3.10
CA LEU A 132 11.02 -19.39 -1.83
C LEU A 132 10.14 -19.75 -0.62
N ALA A 133 8.86 -19.36 -0.66
CA ALA A 133 7.88 -19.70 0.38
C ALA A 133 7.62 -21.22 0.43
N TYR A 134 7.50 -21.88 -0.72
CA TYR A 134 7.36 -23.34 -0.81
C TYR A 134 8.57 -24.09 -0.24
N LEU A 135 9.78 -23.57 -0.45
CA LEU A 135 11.01 -24.12 0.13
C LEU A 135 11.12 -23.88 1.65
N GLY A 136 10.16 -23.19 2.26
CA GLY A 136 10.12 -22.93 3.70
C GLY A 136 11.14 -21.90 4.16
N ILE A 137 11.62 -21.04 3.26
CA ILE A 137 12.51 -19.94 3.63
C ILE A 137 11.69 -18.93 4.44
N SER A 138 12.02 -18.83 5.73
CA SER A 138 11.37 -17.89 6.65
C SER A 138 11.71 -16.45 6.27
N GLU A 139 10.72 -15.57 6.36
CA GLU A 139 10.92 -14.14 6.17
C GLU A 139 11.92 -13.59 7.18
N SER A 140 12.86 -12.77 6.70
CA SER A 140 13.86 -12.16 7.57
C SER A 140 13.33 -10.83 8.13
N ALA A 141 13.09 -10.79 9.44
CA ALA A 141 12.72 -9.57 10.15
C ALA A 141 13.79 -8.46 10.00
N ALA A 142 15.07 -8.84 9.87
CA ALA A 142 16.15 -7.90 9.62
C ALA A 142 16.09 -7.30 8.21
N VAL A 143 15.77 -8.11 7.19
CA VAL A 143 15.55 -7.61 5.82
C VAL A 143 14.33 -6.71 5.77
N ALA A 144 13.23 -7.09 6.45
CA ALA A 144 12.05 -6.24 6.55
C ALA A 144 12.39 -4.87 7.17
N LEU A 145 13.20 -4.83 8.24
CA LEU A 145 13.63 -3.57 8.84
C LEU A 145 14.49 -2.72 7.88
N ALA A 146 15.41 -3.34 7.15
CA ALA A 146 16.22 -2.62 6.16
C ALA A 146 15.35 -2.01 5.05
N LEU A 147 14.38 -2.77 4.52
CA LEU A 147 13.42 -2.27 3.54
C LEU A 147 12.56 -1.15 4.12
N PHE A 148 12.12 -1.28 5.37
CA PHE A 148 11.29 -0.27 6.04
C PHE A 148 12.04 1.07 6.17
N VAL A 149 13.30 1.03 6.61
CA VAL A 149 14.16 2.22 6.68
C VAL A 149 14.36 2.84 5.29
N ALA A 150 14.57 2.03 4.26
CA ALA A 150 14.70 2.52 2.88
C ALA A 150 13.42 3.21 2.38
N HIS A 151 12.24 2.64 2.65
CA HIS A 151 10.96 3.26 2.32
C HIS A 151 10.80 4.60 3.04
N VAL A 152 11.00 4.65 4.36
CA VAL A 152 10.89 5.89 5.15
C VAL A 152 11.86 6.95 4.64
N ALA A 153 13.12 6.58 4.36
CA ALA A 153 14.11 7.52 3.83
C ALA A 153 13.71 8.07 2.46
N THR A 154 13.21 7.21 1.57
CA THR A 154 12.75 7.60 0.22
C THR A 154 11.55 8.55 0.30
N LEU A 155 10.53 8.20 1.10
CA LEU A 155 9.37 9.08 1.31
C LEU A 155 9.78 10.42 1.92
N ALA A 156 10.66 10.41 2.92
CA ALA A 156 11.13 11.63 3.57
C ALA A 156 11.88 12.54 2.57
N ALA A 157 12.74 11.95 1.73
CA ALA A 157 13.45 12.69 0.68
C ALA A 157 12.50 13.28 -0.36
N LEU A 158 11.50 12.52 -0.80
CA LEU A 158 10.48 13.01 -1.74
C LEU A 158 9.66 14.16 -1.14
N CYS A 159 9.19 14.02 0.10
CA CYS A 159 8.44 15.09 0.79
C CYS A 159 9.31 16.34 0.99
N ALA A 160 10.56 16.18 1.41
CA ALA A 160 11.48 17.31 1.59
C ALA A 160 11.79 18.01 0.27
N GLY A 161 12.03 17.25 -0.80
CA GLY A 161 12.25 17.78 -2.15
C GLY A 161 11.03 18.53 -2.68
N ALA A 162 9.83 17.96 -2.53
CA ALA A 162 8.58 18.61 -2.92
C ALA A 162 8.33 19.91 -2.14
N LEU A 163 8.59 19.92 -0.83
CA LEU A 163 8.45 21.11 -0.01
C LEU A 163 9.48 22.18 -0.40
N ALA A 164 10.74 21.80 -0.61
CA ALA A 164 11.79 22.72 -1.04
C ALA A 164 11.45 23.34 -2.40
N PHE A 165 10.99 22.52 -3.36
CA PHE A 165 10.53 22.99 -4.67
C PHE A 165 9.37 24.00 -4.54
N LEU A 166 8.36 23.69 -3.72
CA LEU A 166 7.21 24.57 -3.49
C LEU A 166 7.61 25.92 -2.87
N LEU A 167 8.58 25.93 -1.95
CA LEU A 167 9.07 27.14 -1.29
C LEU A 167 9.95 27.99 -2.21
N MET A 168 10.68 27.37 -3.15
CA MET A 168 11.52 28.07 -4.12
C MET A 168 10.71 28.62 -5.30
N ASP A 169 9.77 27.83 -5.83
CA ASP A 169 8.92 28.23 -6.95
C ASP A 169 7.50 27.64 -6.84
N GLY A 170 6.61 28.41 -6.23
CA GLY A 170 5.18 28.09 -6.14
C GLY A 170 4.38 28.42 -7.40
N SER A 171 5.01 28.73 -8.54
CA SER A 171 4.29 29.01 -9.80
C SER A 171 3.53 27.78 -10.29
N VAL A 172 4.18 26.61 -10.33
CA VAL A 172 3.58 25.34 -10.78
C VAL A 172 2.37 24.96 -9.93
N TRP A 173 2.44 25.13 -8.61
CA TRP A 173 1.29 24.86 -7.74
C TRP A 173 0.11 25.81 -8.02
N ARG A 174 0.40 27.10 -8.21
CA ARG A 174 -0.64 28.09 -8.56
C ARG A 174 -1.25 27.82 -9.92
N GLU A 175 -0.44 27.45 -10.90
CA GLU A 175 -0.88 27.10 -12.25
C GLU A 175 -1.79 25.86 -12.21
N ASN A 176 -1.36 24.78 -11.55
CA ASN A 176 -2.17 23.57 -11.38
C ASN A 176 -3.49 23.86 -10.64
N TRP A 177 -3.49 24.79 -9.67
CA TRP A 177 -4.72 25.13 -8.93
C TRP A 177 -5.70 26.01 -9.74
N GLN A 178 -5.17 26.88 -10.59
CA GLN A 178 -5.96 27.77 -11.46
C GLN A 178 -6.48 27.02 -12.69
N ASN A 179 -5.63 26.21 -13.31
CA ASN A 179 -5.94 25.33 -14.42
C ASN A 179 -6.34 23.96 -13.87
N ARG A 180 -7.51 23.88 -13.24
CA ARG A 180 -8.04 22.60 -12.74
C ARG A 180 -8.38 21.70 -13.90
N GLU A 181 -7.42 20.91 -14.32
CA GLU A 181 -7.63 19.84 -15.28
C GLU A 181 -8.05 18.59 -14.51
N TYR A 182 -9.23 18.08 -14.82
CA TYR A 182 -9.71 16.80 -14.35
C TYR A 182 -9.62 15.83 -15.53
N PRO A 183 -8.98 14.67 -15.35
CA PRO A 183 -8.91 13.67 -16.41
C PRO A 183 -10.32 13.15 -16.71
N ASP A 184 -10.57 12.87 -17.99
CA ASP A 184 -11.82 12.25 -18.42
C ASP A 184 -11.88 10.81 -17.90
N VAL A 185 -13.04 10.39 -17.41
CA VAL A 185 -13.25 9.05 -16.85
C VAL A 185 -14.15 8.21 -17.75
N ILE A 186 -13.85 6.92 -17.87
CA ILE A 186 -14.69 5.99 -18.63
C ILE A 186 -15.65 5.31 -17.67
N VAL A 187 -16.94 5.67 -17.74
CA VAL A 187 -18.00 5.06 -16.93
C VAL A 187 -18.97 4.35 -17.86
N ALA A 188 -19.12 3.03 -17.65
CA ALA A 188 -20.00 2.18 -18.45
C ALA A 188 -19.76 2.27 -19.99
N GLY A 189 -18.49 2.46 -20.39
CA GLY A 189 -18.10 2.57 -21.80
C GLY A 189 -18.33 3.94 -22.43
N GLN A 190 -18.78 4.94 -21.67
CA GLN A 190 -18.86 6.34 -22.11
C GLN A 190 -17.74 7.15 -21.46
N VAL A 191 -17.10 8.01 -22.26
CA VAL A 191 -16.13 9.00 -21.77
C VAL A 191 -16.94 10.15 -21.17
N LEU A 192 -16.86 10.33 -19.86
CA LEU A 192 -17.42 11.47 -19.16
C LEU A 192 -16.33 12.52 -18.99
N THR A 193 -16.68 13.78 -19.30
CA THR A 193 -15.76 14.90 -19.10
C THR A 193 -15.39 15.01 -17.62
N GLY A 194 -14.09 15.12 -17.36
CA GLY A 194 -13.56 15.26 -16.01
C GLY A 194 -14.13 16.48 -15.28
N GLY A 195 -14.58 16.27 -14.04
CA GLY A 195 -15.02 17.31 -13.13
C GLY A 195 -14.93 16.86 -11.68
N VAL A 196 -15.34 17.72 -10.74
CA VAL A 196 -15.28 17.43 -9.29
C VAL A 196 -16.06 16.17 -8.90
N GLY A 197 -17.15 15.85 -9.60
CA GLY A 197 -17.97 14.67 -9.30
C GLY A 197 -17.47 13.37 -9.93
N THR A 198 -16.51 13.44 -10.85
CA THR A 198 -15.88 12.27 -11.46
C THR A 198 -14.49 11.97 -10.88
N ALA A 199 -13.93 12.91 -10.10
CA ALA A 199 -12.65 12.81 -9.42
C ALA A 199 -12.76 12.25 -7.99
#